data_AF-A0A1H1V389-F1
#
_entry.id   AF-A0A1H1V389-F1
#
_cell.length_a   1.000
_cell.length_b   1.000
_cell.length_c   1.000
_cell.angle_alpha   90.00
_cell.angle_beta   90.00
_cell.angle_gamma   90.00
#
_symmetry.space_group_name_H-M   'P 1'
#
loop_
_entity.id
_entity.type
_entity.pdbx_description
1 polymer ?
#
loop_
_entity_poly.entity_id
_entity_poly.type
_entity_poly.pdbx_seq_one_letter_code
_entity_poly.pdbx_strand_id
1 'polypeptide(L)'
;MIRLKNSRGETRQIQPSKKRIEPLEQVAGYISSLDLSRVRGSLVEPLIPNQTPITDPHAKLCEFEYRRWLYLQRKYEGEILPPNPEIDMMWHAHVLDTYAYHEACEHIFGYYLHHNPYFGGDSPEEQARLTDAFETMLERYAETFGQDPRQRNG
;
A
#
# COMPACT_ATOMS: atom_id res chain seq x y z
N MET A 1 13.16 -15.15 8.64
CA MET A 1 12.91 -15.13 7.18
C MET A 1 11.43 -14.99 6.93
N ILE A 2 11.07 -14.10 6.02
CA ILE A 2 9.70 -13.87 5.54
C ILE A 2 9.54 -14.63 4.22
N ARG A 3 8.35 -15.19 3.96
CA ARG A 3 8.01 -15.85 2.70
C ARG A 3 7.10 -14.94 1.89
N LEU A 4 7.55 -14.50 0.72
CA LEU A 4 6.78 -13.66 -0.18
C LEU A 4 6.57 -14.36 -1.51
N LYS A 5 5.41 -14.17 -2.13
CA LYS A 5 5.17 -14.56 -3.51
C LYS A 5 5.44 -13.38 -4.43
N ASN A 6 6.15 -13.60 -5.53
CA ASN A 6 6.26 -12.57 -6.57
C ASN A 6 5.07 -12.61 -7.54
N SER A 7 5.05 -11.72 -8.52
CA SER A 7 4.01 -11.64 -9.55
C SER A 7 3.86 -12.91 -10.41
N ARG A 8 4.86 -13.81 -10.39
CA ARG A 8 4.83 -15.12 -11.08
C ARG A 8 4.37 -16.26 -10.17
N GLY A 9 3.94 -15.96 -8.94
CA GLY A 9 3.53 -16.94 -7.93
C GLY A 9 4.69 -17.69 -7.26
N GLU A 10 5.94 -17.35 -7.58
CA GLU A 10 7.11 -18.00 -6.99
C GLU A 10 7.27 -17.53 -5.55
N THR A 11 7.40 -18.48 -4.62
CA THR A 11 7.69 -18.16 -3.22
C THR A 11 9.19 -17.94 -3.04
N ARG A 12 9.57 -16.79 -2.47
CA ARG A 12 10.94 -16.46 -2.09
C ARG A 12 11.04 -16.26 -0.59
N GLN A 13 12.15 -16.71 -0.03
CA GLN A 13 12.50 -16.44 1.36
C GLN A 13 13.41 -15.23 1.41
N ILE A 14 13.03 -14.23 2.19
CA ILE A 14 13.77 -12.98 2.34
C ILE A 14 14.18 -12.84 3.81
N GLN A 15 15.44 -12.48 4.02
CA GLN A 15 15.89 -12.00 5.33
C GLN A 15 15.57 -10.51 5.42
N PRO A 16 14.79 -10.08 6.43
CA PRO A 16 14.43 -8.68 6.53
C PRO A 16 15.64 -7.80 6.83
N SER A 17 15.60 -6.55 6.38
CA SER A 17 16.58 -5.51 6.72
C SER A 17 16.71 -5.37 8.23
N LYS A 18 17.92 -5.11 8.70
CA LYS A 18 18.20 -4.85 10.12
C LYS A 18 17.51 -3.59 10.65
N LYS A 19 17.03 -2.72 9.74
CA LYS A 19 16.26 -1.51 10.06
C LYS A 19 14.78 -1.78 10.31
N ARG A 20 14.30 -3.00 10.04
CA ARG A 20 12.88 -3.35 10.21
C ARG A 20 12.45 -3.09 11.64
N ILE A 21 11.39 -2.32 11.77
CA ILE A 21 10.74 -2.06 13.05
C ILE A 21 9.91 -3.31 13.39
N GLU A 22 10.24 -3.93 14.53
CA GLU A 22 9.59 -5.17 14.96
C GLU A 22 8.22 -4.91 15.62
N PRO A 23 8.08 -4.00 16.60
CA PRO A 23 6.80 -3.79 17.27
C PRO A 23 5.80 -3.06 16.36
N LEU A 24 4.60 -3.62 16.19
CA LEU A 24 3.56 -3.04 15.34
C LEU A 24 3.13 -1.62 15.78
N GLU A 25 3.15 -1.33 17.08
CA GLU A 25 2.87 0.01 17.59
C GLU A 25 3.90 1.05 17.09
N GLN A 26 5.18 0.67 17.07
CA GLN A 26 6.24 1.53 16.55
C GLN A 26 6.16 1.66 15.02
N VAL A 27 5.71 0.61 14.32
CA VAL A 27 5.42 0.69 12.88
C VAL A 27 4.34 1.74 12.62
N ALA A 28 3.24 1.73 13.39
CA ALA A 28 2.18 2.73 13.22
C ALA A 28 2.71 4.16 13.44
N GLY A 29 3.53 4.36 14.49
CA GLY A 29 4.20 5.64 14.73
C GLY A 29 5.12 6.08 13.58
N TYR A 30 5.92 5.16 13.04
CA TYR A 30 6.78 5.42 11.89
C TYR A 30 5.97 5.77 10.64
N ILE A 31 4.94 4.99 10.33
CA ILE A 31 4.03 5.25 9.21
C ILE A 31 3.41 6.64 9.36
N SER A 32 2.95 7.04 10.54
CA SER A 32 2.40 8.38 10.78
C SER A 32 3.43 9.49 10.60
N SER A 33 4.72 9.22 10.83
CA SER A 33 5.81 10.20 10.71
C SER A 33 6.35 10.40 9.29
N LEU A 34 5.99 9.53 8.33
CA LEU A 34 6.43 9.68 6.93
C LEU A 34 6.05 11.06 6.38
N ASP A 35 7.02 11.78 5.83
CA ASP A 35 6.76 13.00 5.08
C ASP A 35 6.30 12.64 3.65
N LEU A 36 4.99 12.65 3.46
CA LEU A 36 4.35 12.41 2.17
C LEU A 36 3.91 13.70 1.49
N SER A 37 4.37 14.87 1.96
CA SER A 37 3.91 16.18 1.45
C SER A 37 4.19 16.35 -0.04
N ARG A 38 5.38 15.96 -0.51
CA ARG A 38 5.74 16.00 -1.94
C ARG A 38 5.00 14.99 -2.78
N VAL A 39 4.82 13.78 -2.25
CA VAL A 39 4.05 12.71 -2.91
C VAL A 39 2.60 13.18 -3.11
N ARG A 40 1.95 13.65 -2.04
CA ARG A 40 0.60 14.22 -2.10
C ARG A 40 0.55 15.45 -3.02
N GLY A 41 1.53 16.34 -2.95
CA GLY A 41 1.64 17.51 -3.81
C GLY A 41 1.66 17.15 -5.30
N SER A 42 2.38 16.11 -5.69
CA SER A 42 2.42 15.64 -7.09
C SER A 42 1.08 15.13 -7.63
N LEU A 43 0.15 14.72 -6.76
CA LEU A 43 -1.21 14.34 -7.16
C LEU A 43 -2.11 15.56 -7.43
N VAL A 44 -1.84 16.68 -6.76
CA VAL A 44 -2.62 17.93 -6.89
C VAL A 44 -2.06 18.82 -7.99
N GLU A 45 -0.73 18.91 -8.08
CA GLU A 45 0.00 19.69 -9.07
C GLU A 45 1.04 18.79 -9.77
N PRO A 46 0.61 17.98 -10.75
CA PRO A 46 1.50 17.04 -11.41
C PRO A 46 2.64 17.74 -12.14
N LEU A 47 3.86 17.28 -11.89
CA LEU A 47 5.08 17.80 -12.52
C LEU A 47 5.26 17.26 -13.95
N ILE A 48 4.58 16.17 -14.29
CA ILE A 48 4.67 15.51 -15.60
C ILE A 48 3.44 15.88 -16.44
N PRO A 49 3.62 16.30 -17.71
CA PRO A 49 2.51 16.56 -18.62
C PRO A 49 1.57 15.35 -18.76
N ASN A 50 0.27 15.61 -18.95
CA ASN A 50 -0.80 14.63 -19.16
C ASN A 50 -1.15 13.75 -17.94
N GLN A 51 -0.70 14.10 -16.73
CA GLN A 51 -1.27 13.54 -15.50
C GLN A 51 -2.51 14.36 -15.11
N THR A 52 -3.61 13.66 -14.80
CA THR A 52 -4.85 14.32 -14.34
C THR A 52 -4.71 14.68 -12.86
N PRO A 53 -4.72 15.97 -12.48
CA PRO A 53 -4.66 16.37 -11.09
C PRO A 53 -5.93 15.96 -10.34
N ILE A 54 -5.80 15.71 -9.04
CA ILE A 54 -6.93 15.58 -8.11
C ILE A 54 -6.96 16.75 -7.12
N THR A 55 -8.11 16.93 -6.48
CA THR A 55 -8.27 18.00 -5.48
C THR A 55 -7.47 17.68 -4.20
N ASP A 56 -7.04 18.70 -3.47
CA ASP A 56 -6.34 18.52 -2.18
C ASP A 56 -7.13 17.66 -1.16
N PRO A 57 -8.46 17.81 -1.00
CA PRO A 57 -9.25 16.90 -0.16
C PRO A 57 -9.17 15.43 -0.61
N HIS A 58 -9.23 15.18 -1.92
CA HIS A 58 -9.10 13.82 -2.43
C HIS A 58 -7.68 13.27 -2.20
N ALA A 59 -6.64 14.08 -2.41
CA ALA A 59 -5.26 13.68 -2.16
C ALA A 59 -5.00 13.39 -0.67
N LYS A 60 -5.64 14.12 0.24
CA LYS A 60 -5.63 13.84 1.69
C LYS A 60 -6.31 12.51 2.03
N LEU A 61 -7.42 12.18 1.37
CA LEU A 61 -8.07 10.88 1.51
C LEU A 61 -7.14 9.75 1.00
N CYS A 62 -6.52 9.90 -0.16
CA CYS A 62 -5.56 8.93 -0.70
C CYS A 62 -4.39 8.72 0.27
N GLU A 63 -3.81 9.79 0.82
CA GLU A 63 -2.74 9.69 1.83
C GLU A 63 -3.20 8.94 3.09
N PHE A 64 -4.39 9.28 3.59
CA PHE A 64 -4.96 8.65 4.78
C PHE A 64 -5.16 7.14 4.61
N GLU A 65 -5.80 6.72 3.52
CA GLU A 65 -6.03 5.31 3.22
C GLU A 65 -4.73 4.57 2.93
N TYR A 66 -3.77 5.22 2.25
CA TYR A 66 -2.46 4.64 1.99
C TYR A 66 -1.69 4.33 3.27
N ARG A 67 -1.69 5.24 4.26
CA ARG A 67 -1.06 5.00 5.57
C ARG A 67 -1.70 3.81 6.29
N ARG A 68 -3.03 3.71 6.27
CA ARG A 68 -3.76 2.55 6.84
C ARG A 68 -3.39 1.26 6.13
N TRP A 69 -3.32 1.29 4.80
CA TRP A 69 -2.98 0.13 4.00
C TRP A 69 -1.54 -0.35 4.21
N LEU A 70 -0.55 0.56 4.34
CA LEU A 70 0.82 0.19 4.73
C LEU A 70 0.86 -0.57 6.06
N TYR A 71 0.04 -0.15 7.03
CA TYR A 71 -0.07 -0.84 8.30
C TYR A 71 -0.71 -2.23 8.15
N LEU A 72 -1.77 -2.37 7.36
CA LEU A 72 -2.40 -3.67 7.07
C LEU A 72 -1.41 -4.64 6.41
N GLN A 73 -0.67 -4.18 5.40
CA GLN A 73 0.37 -4.98 4.73
C GLN A 73 1.42 -5.50 5.72
N ARG A 74 1.75 -4.71 6.75
CA ARG A 74 2.73 -5.10 7.77
C ARG A 74 2.14 -5.98 8.88
N LYS A 75 0.88 -5.75 9.26
CA LYS A 75 0.18 -6.52 10.30
C LYS A 75 -0.18 -7.93 9.81
N TYR A 76 -0.58 -8.06 8.55
CA TYR A 76 -1.01 -9.30 7.91
C TYR A 76 0.00 -9.76 6.86
N GLU A 77 1.29 -9.70 7.22
CA GLU A 77 2.41 -10.00 6.33
C GLU A 77 2.28 -11.41 5.74
N GLY A 78 2.22 -11.49 4.40
CA GLY A 78 2.06 -12.74 3.65
C GLY A 78 0.66 -12.96 3.07
N GLU A 79 -0.34 -12.19 3.51
CA GLU A 79 -1.64 -12.12 2.84
C GLU A 79 -1.58 -11.22 1.60
N ILE A 80 -2.46 -11.46 0.63
CA ILE A 80 -2.57 -10.61 -0.57
C ILE A 80 -3.68 -9.60 -0.31
N LEU A 81 -3.29 -8.35 -0.04
CA LEU A 81 -4.21 -7.26 0.29
C LEU A 81 -4.16 -6.17 -0.80
N PRO A 82 -4.89 -6.33 -1.93
CA PRO A 82 -4.83 -5.39 -3.04
C PRO A 82 -5.29 -3.99 -2.61
N PRO A 83 -4.71 -2.92 -3.17
CA PRO A 83 -5.13 -1.55 -2.89
C PRO A 83 -6.51 -1.27 -3.52
N ASN A 84 -7.28 -0.34 -2.94
CA ASN A 84 -8.39 0.31 -3.63
C ASN A 84 -7.85 1.46 -4.53
N PRO A 85 -8.69 2.12 -5.35
CA PRO A 85 -8.21 3.17 -6.26
C PRO A 85 -7.48 4.32 -5.56
N GLU A 86 -7.96 4.78 -4.40
CA GLU A 86 -7.36 5.88 -3.65
C GLU A 86 -5.97 5.52 -3.09
N ILE A 87 -5.84 4.31 -2.53
CA ILE A 87 -4.56 3.76 -2.07
C ILE A 87 -3.60 3.63 -3.24
N ASP A 88 -4.07 3.08 -4.37
CA ASP A 88 -3.23 2.80 -5.55
C ASP A 88 -2.69 4.08 -6.18
N MET A 89 -3.48 5.16 -6.22
CA MET A 89 -3.01 6.48 -6.66
C MET A 89 -1.85 7.01 -5.82
N MET A 90 -1.98 6.94 -4.48
CA MET A 90 -0.92 7.41 -3.59
C MET A 90 0.31 6.50 -3.65
N TRP A 91 0.11 5.19 -3.75
CA TRP A 91 1.19 4.22 -3.82
C TRP A 91 2.00 4.39 -5.11
N HIS A 92 1.34 4.57 -6.25
CA HIS A 92 2.00 4.90 -7.52
C HIS A 92 2.87 6.15 -7.41
N ALA A 93 2.35 7.23 -6.82
CA ALA A 93 3.13 8.46 -6.62
C ALA A 93 4.33 8.23 -5.69
N HIS A 94 4.16 7.47 -4.61
CA HIS A 94 5.25 7.21 -3.67
C HIS A 94 6.36 6.36 -4.30
N VAL A 95 6.02 5.33 -5.10
CA VAL A 95 7.00 4.48 -5.79
C VAL A 95 7.94 5.28 -6.71
N LEU A 96 7.46 6.39 -7.28
CA LEU A 96 8.27 7.27 -8.13
C LEU A 96 9.34 8.04 -7.34
N ASP A 97 9.11 8.33 -6.06
CA ASP A 97 10.17 8.75 -5.14
C ASP A 97 10.90 7.51 -4.61
N THR A 98 11.71 6.92 -5.49
CA THR A 98 12.35 5.62 -5.26
C THR A 98 13.19 5.56 -3.98
N TYR A 99 13.79 6.68 -3.56
CA TYR A 99 14.59 6.74 -2.34
C TYR A 99 13.70 6.71 -1.09
N ALA A 100 12.71 7.62 -1.02
CA ALA A 100 11.78 7.67 0.11
C ALA A 100 10.98 6.37 0.24
N TYR A 101 10.53 5.81 -0.88
CA TYR A 101 9.79 4.56 -0.90
C TYR A 101 10.62 3.37 -0.45
N HIS A 102 11.87 3.26 -0.92
CA HIS A 102 12.78 2.21 -0.48
C HIS A 102 13.05 2.31 1.02
N GLU A 103 13.32 3.50 1.55
CA GLU A 103 13.55 3.71 2.98
C GLU A 103 12.32 3.37 3.82
N ALA A 104 11.13 3.78 3.40
CA ALA A 104 9.88 3.39 4.07
C ALA A 104 9.72 1.86 4.09
N CYS A 105 9.99 1.19 2.97
CA CYS A 105 9.92 -0.27 2.87
C CYS A 105 10.92 -0.97 3.80
N GLU A 106 12.16 -0.48 3.89
CA GLU A 106 13.18 -1.04 4.79
C GLU A 106 12.75 -1.00 6.26
N HIS A 107 12.15 0.09 6.71
CA HIS A 107 11.76 0.27 8.10
C HIS A 107 10.43 -0.44 8.42
N ILE A 108 9.44 -0.34 7.53
CA ILE A 108 8.12 -0.93 7.78
C ILE A 108 8.19 -2.45 7.62
N PHE A 109 8.63 -2.93 6.45
CA PHE A 109 8.56 -4.34 6.08
C PHE A 109 9.89 -5.07 6.26
N GLY A 110 11.02 -4.36 6.17
CA GLY A 110 12.35 -4.97 6.06
C GLY A 110 12.65 -5.53 4.68
N TYR A 111 11.80 -5.27 3.69
CA TYR A 111 12.00 -5.67 2.30
C TYR A 111 11.23 -4.72 1.40
N TYR A 112 11.55 -4.72 0.11
CA TYR A 112 10.84 -3.89 -0.86
C TYR A 112 9.43 -4.45 -1.11
N LEU A 113 8.39 -3.69 -0.74
CA LEU A 113 7.02 -4.07 -1.08
C LEU A 113 6.82 -3.84 -2.59
N HIS A 114 6.74 -4.92 -3.36
CA HIS A 114 6.63 -4.83 -4.82
C HIS A 114 5.20 -4.55 -5.26
N HIS A 115 5.02 -3.56 -6.13
CA HIS A 115 3.77 -3.34 -6.85
C HIS A 115 3.66 -4.28 -8.05
N ASN A 116 2.48 -4.87 -8.26
CA ASN A 116 2.16 -5.66 -9.45
C ASN A 116 0.92 -5.05 -10.12
N PRO A 117 1.08 -4.22 -11.16
CA PRO A 117 -0.03 -3.51 -11.79
C PRO A 117 -0.98 -4.44 -12.57
N TYR A 118 -0.61 -5.70 -12.74
CA TYR A 118 -1.39 -6.69 -13.51
C TYR A 118 -2.06 -7.73 -12.62
N PHE A 119 -2.05 -7.55 -11.28
CA PHE A 119 -2.76 -8.47 -10.40
C PHE A 119 -4.27 -8.41 -10.66
N GLY A 120 -4.88 -9.55 -10.97
CA GLY A 120 -6.27 -9.65 -11.41
C GLY A 120 -6.43 -10.00 -12.89
N GLY A 121 -5.39 -9.77 -13.71
CA GLY A 121 -5.27 -10.28 -15.08
C GLY A 121 -6.50 -10.08 -15.99
N ASP A 122 -6.50 -10.81 -17.11
CA ASP A 122 -7.59 -10.78 -18.09
C ASP A 122 -8.45 -12.06 -18.05
N SER A 123 -7.97 -13.11 -17.36
CA SER A 123 -8.73 -14.37 -17.24
C SER A 123 -9.79 -14.30 -16.13
N PRO A 124 -10.93 -15.01 -16.28
CA PRO A 124 -11.95 -15.10 -15.23
C PRO A 124 -11.38 -15.60 -13.90
N GLU A 125 -10.42 -16.53 -13.93
CA GLU A 125 -9.80 -17.08 -12.73
C GLU A 125 -8.90 -16.06 -12.01
N GLU A 126 -8.22 -15.18 -12.75
CA GLU A 126 -7.43 -14.09 -12.15
C GLU A 126 -8.34 -13.03 -11.54
N GLN A 127 -9.44 -12.68 -12.21
CA GLN A 127 -10.41 -11.71 -11.72
C GLN A 127 -11.14 -12.20 -10.46
N ALA A 128 -11.47 -13.50 -10.40
CA ALA A 128 -12.02 -14.12 -9.20
C ALA A 128 -11.02 -14.03 -8.03
N ARG A 129 -9.74 -14.34 -8.27
CA ARG A 129 -8.69 -14.21 -7.25
C ARG A 129 -8.52 -12.78 -6.75
N LEU A 130 -8.64 -11.78 -7.63
CA LEU A 130 -8.61 -10.38 -7.22
C LEU A 130 -9.81 -10.03 -6.34
N THR A 131 -11.00 -10.49 -6.72
CA THR A 131 -12.23 -10.28 -5.93
C THR A 131 -12.08 -10.88 -4.53
N ASP A 132 -11.67 -12.14 -4.42
CA ASP A 132 -11.49 -12.82 -3.13
C ASP A 132 -10.43 -12.13 -2.26
N ALA A 133 -9.31 -11.70 -2.86
CA ALA A 133 -8.26 -10.97 -2.17
C ALA A 133 -8.73 -9.59 -1.70
N PHE A 134 -9.59 -8.91 -2.48
CA PHE A 134 -10.15 -7.63 -2.09
C PHE A 134 -11.14 -7.78 -0.93
N GLU A 135 -11.99 -8.80 -0.92
CA GLU A 135 -12.85 -9.11 0.24
C GLU A 135 -12.03 -9.40 1.49
N THR A 136 -10.94 -10.17 1.36
CA THR A 136 -9.98 -10.37 2.45
C THR A 136 -9.41 -9.04 2.96
N MET A 137 -9.03 -8.12 2.06
CA MET A 137 -8.55 -6.79 2.44
C MET A 137 -9.59 -6.01 3.25
N LEU A 138 -10.86 -6.06 2.85
CA LEU A 138 -11.96 -5.39 3.57
C LEU A 138 -12.17 -5.98 4.97
N GLU A 139 -12.12 -7.30 5.12
CA GLU A 139 -12.20 -7.98 6.42
C GLU A 139 -11.06 -7.52 7.35
N ARG A 140 -9.82 -7.55 6.85
CA ARG A 140 -8.63 -7.14 7.61
C ARG A 140 -8.66 -5.67 7.98
N TYR A 141 -9.22 -4.83 7.11
CA TYR A 141 -9.45 -3.43 7.38
C TYR A 141 -10.46 -3.25 8.52
N ALA A 142 -11.61 -3.92 8.45
CA ALA A 142 -12.66 -3.85 9.48
C ALA A 142 -12.18 -4.36 10.84
N GLU A 143 -11.46 -5.49 10.87
CA GLU A 143 -10.84 -6.02 12.09
C GLU A 143 -9.83 -5.05 12.73
N THR A 144 -9.13 -4.26 11.92
CA THR A 144 -8.05 -3.39 12.39
C THR A 144 -8.53 -2.02 12.80
N PHE A 145 -9.49 -1.45 12.06
CA PHE A 145 -9.91 -0.06 12.22
C PHE A 145 -11.38 0.09 12.63
N GLY A 146 -12.16 -1.00 12.68
CA GLY A 146 -13.59 -0.96 12.99
C GLY A 146 -14.41 -0.21 11.94
N GLN A 147 -13.92 -0.10 10.71
CA GLN A 147 -14.50 0.69 9.61
C GLN A 147 -14.49 -0.13 8.32
N ASP A 148 -15.36 0.21 7.38
CA ASP A 148 -15.32 -0.28 6.00
C ASP A 148 -14.76 0.83 5.11
N PRO A 149 -13.64 0.63 4.39
CA PRO A 149 -13.04 1.68 3.55
C PRO A 149 -13.93 2.10 2.38
N ARG A 150 -15.00 1.34 2.07
CA ARG A 150 -16.02 1.72 1.08
C ARG A 150 -17.01 2.73 1.64
N GLN A 151 -17.18 2.78 2.96
CA GLN A 151 -18.06 3.72 3.62
C GLN A 151 -17.35 5.05 3.77
N ARG A 152 -17.56 5.93 2.79
CA ARG A 152 -17.13 7.32 2.84
C ARG A 152 -17.98 8.04 3.89
N ASN A 153 -17.45 8.25 5.09
CA ASN A 153 -18.03 9.23 6.00
C ASN A 153 -17.90 10.59 5.32
N GLY A 154 -19.04 11.14 4.89
CA GLY A 154 -19.15 12.41 4.17
C GLY A 154 -18.71 13.61 4.99
#